data_AF-A0A2D8RZJ6-F1
#
_entry.id   AF-A0A2D8RZJ6-F1
#
_cell.length_a   1.000
_cell.length_b   1.000
_cell.length_c   1.000
_cell.angle_alpha   90.00
_cell.angle_beta   90.00
_cell.angle_gamma   90.00
#
_symmetry.space_group_name_H-M   'P 1'
#
loop_
_entity.id
_entity.type
_entity.pdbx_description
1 polymer ?
#
loop_
_entity_poly.entity_id
_entity_poly.type
_entity_poly.pdbx_seq_one_letter_code
_entity_poly.pdbx_strand_id
1 'polypeptide(L)'
;MRIILGLILLAVIAIAIPVIYYGETDPCRMLAVDMAHDAYGPLAELVGNDPDEVPPAMVSSMRLVTSQMTARECVDKLWENWTDDQE
;
A
#
# COMPACT_ATOMS: atom_id res chain seq x y z
N MET A 1 -23.61 19.95 13.95
CA MET A 1 -22.42 19.68 14.80
C MET A 1 -22.02 18.21 14.84
N ARG A 2 -22.94 17.26 15.12
CA ARG A 2 -22.62 15.82 15.17
C ARG A 2 -22.09 15.24 13.85
N ILE A 3 -22.64 15.65 12.71
CA ILE A 3 -22.17 15.21 11.37
C ILE A 3 -20.77 15.73 11.06
N ILE A 4 -20.47 16.97 11.44
CA ILE A 4 -19.15 17.59 11.21
C ILE A 4 -18.08 16.84 12.03
N LEU A 5 -18.38 16.53 13.29
CA LEU A 5 -17.51 15.69 14.14
C LEU A 5 -17.30 14.29 13.55
N GLY A 6 -18.35 13.69 12.97
CA GLY A 6 -18.24 12.40 12.28
C GLY A 6 -17.31 12.45 11.07
N LEU A 7 -17.42 13.49 10.22
CA LEU A 7 -16.55 13.66 9.05
C LEU A 7 -15.08 13.89 9.42
N ILE A 8 -14.82 14.64 10.50
CA ILE A 8 -13.47 14.88 11.00
C ILE A 8 -12.85 13.55 11.48
N LEU A 9 -13.60 12.74 12.21
CA LEU A 9 -13.15 11.41 12.65
C LEU A 9 -12.82 10.50 11.47
N LEU A 10 -13.68 10.48 10.44
CA LEU A 10 -13.43 9.70 9.22
C LEU A 10 -12.16 10.13 8.50
N ALA A 11 -11.93 11.44 8.37
CA ALA A 11 -10.72 11.96 7.74
C ALA A 11 -9.45 11.59 8.52
N VAL A 12 -9.50 11.60 9.86
CA VAL A 12 -8.37 11.18 10.70
C VAL A 12 -8.07 9.69 10.50
N ILE A 13 -9.09 8.84 10.47
CA ILE A 13 -8.92 7.39 10.26
C ILE A 13 -8.33 7.11 8.88
N ALA A 14 -8.80 7.80 7.84
CA ALA A 14 -8.31 7.65 6.48
C ALA A 14 -6.81 7.97 6.32
N ILE A 15 -6.26 8.84 7.17
CA ILE A 15 -4.82 9.16 7.18
C ILE A 15 -4.05 8.26 8.16
N ALA A 16 -4.64 7.93 9.30
CA ALA A 16 -3.98 7.17 10.36
C ALA A 16 -3.66 5.73 9.95
N ILE A 17 -4.58 5.06 9.23
CA ILE A 17 -4.38 3.69 8.75
C ILE A 17 -3.12 3.58 7.86
N PRO A 18 -2.99 4.37 6.78
CA PRO A 18 -1.81 4.29 5.92
C PRO A 18 -0.50 4.58 6.67
N VAL A 19 -0.49 5.54 7.60
CA VAL A 19 0.71 5.88 8.38
C VAL A 19 1.15 4.74 9.29
N ILE A 20 0.21 4.04 9.93
CA ILE A 20 0.53 2.91 10.82
C ILE A 20 1.00 1.69 10.02
N TYR A 21 0.38 1.43 8.86
CA TYR A 21 0.65 0.23 8.08
C TYR A 21 1.88 0.38 7.17
N TYR A 22 2.02 1.52 6.50
CA TYR A 22 3.09 1.75 5.51
C TYR A 22 4.22 2.66 6.02
N GLY A 23 4.03 3.35 7.15
CA GLY A 23 5.02 4.29 7.71
C GLY A 23 5.18 5.60 6.92
N GLU A 24 4.32 5.86 5.94
CA GLU A 24 4.44 6.95 4.97
C GLU A 24 3.03 7.45 4.59
N THR A 25 2.91 8.64 3.98
CA THR A 25 1.63 9.17 3.45
C THR A 25 1.58 9.28 1.93
N ASP A 26 2.71 9.06 1.26
CA ASP A 26 2.82 9.08 -0.20
C ASP A 26 2.23 7.80 -0.83
N PRO A 27 1.16 7.92 -1.64
CA PRO A 27 0.48 6.77 -2.22
C PRO A 27 1.38 5.95 -3.14
N CYS A 28 2.33 6.57 -3.84
CA CYS A 28 3.23 5.84 -4.73
C CYS A 28 4.27 5.01 -3.95
N ARG A 29 4.61 5.42 -2.74
CA ARG A 29 5.47 4.64 -1.84
C ARG A 29 4.72 3.49 -1.18
N MET A 30 3.46 3.69 -0.83
CA MET A 30 2.59 2.61 -0.32
C MET A 30 2.38 1.54 -1.37
N LEU A 31 2.01 1.95 -2.59
CA LEU A 31 1.80 1.03 -3.71
C LEU A 31 3.05 0.20 -4.03
N ALA A 32 4.25 0.80 -3.88
CA ALA A 32 5.49 0.06 -4.08
C ALA A 32 5.71 -1.05 -3.04
N VAL A 33 5.18 -0.89 -1.81
CA VAL A 33 5.23 -1.95 -0.79
C VAL A 33 4.27 -3.07 -1.17
N ASP A 34 3.03 -2.75 -1.54
CA ASP A 34 2.03 -3.76 -1.92
C ASP A 34 2.47 -4.54 -3.17
N MET A 35 2.94 -3.86 -4.21
CA MET A 35 3.46 -4.52 -5.42
C MET A 35 4.68 -5.39 -5.14
N ALA A 36 5.51 -5.02 -4.16
CA ALA A 36 6.66 -5.81 -3.78
C ALA A 36 6.25 -7.06 -3.01
N HIS A 37 5.23 -6.97 -2.15
CA HIS A 37 4.65 -8.11 -1.43
C HIS A 37 3.96 -9.07 -2.39
N ASP A 38 3.11 -8.57 -3.29
CA ASP A 38 2.42 -9.38 -4.31
C ASP A 38 3.40 -10.12 -5.23
N ALA A 39 4.49 -9.47 -5.63
CA ALA A 39 5.53 -10.10 -6.45
C ALA A 39 6.42 -11.08 -5.66
N TYR A 40 6.65 -10.83 -4.37
CA TYR A 40 7.55 -11.63 -3.53
C TYR A 40 6.85 -12.85 -2.92
N GLY A 41 5.60 -12.71 -2.47
CA GLY A 41 4.85 -13.74 -1.76
C GLY A 41 4.87 -15.11 -2.44
N PRO A 42 4.49 -15.21 -3.73
CA PRO A 42 4.52 -16.47 -4.46
C PRO A 42 5.94 -17.05 -4.60
N LEU A 43 6.95 -16.18 -4.73
CA LEU A 43 8.35 -16.62 -4.82
C LEU A 43 8.87 -17.12 -3.48
N ALA A 44 8.52 -16.44 -2.39
CA ALA A 44 8.90 -16.78 -1.03
C ALA A 44 8.31 -18.13 -0.62
N GLU A 45 7.03 -18.35 -0.91
CA GLU A 45 6.35 -19.62 -0.64
C GLU A 45 7.03 -20.80 -1.37
N LEU A 46 7.42 -20.59 -2.63
CA LEU A 46 8.11 -21.61 -3.44
C LEU A 46 9.50 -21.98 -2.90
N VAL A 47 10.22 -21.03 -2.29
CA VAL A 47 11.58 -21.26 -1.76
C VAL A 47 11.59 -21.55 -0.26
N GLY A 48 10.42 -21.58 0.39
CA GLY A 48 10.28 -21.83 1.83
C GLY A 48 10.68 -20.65 2.71
N ASN A 49 10.65 -19.42 2.20
CA ASN A 49 10.81 -18.19 2.96
C ASN A 49 9.45 -17.65 3.41
N ASP A 50 9.49 -16.72 4.35
CA ASP A 50 8.30 -15.99 4.81
C ASP A 50 7.81 -15.02 3.71
N PRO A 51 6.58 -15.18 3.18
CA PRO A 51 6.03 -14.29 2.16
C PRO A 51 5.82 -12.86 2.64
N ASP A 52 5.72 -12.64 3.95
CA ASP A 52 5.52 -11.31 4.54
C ASP A 52 6.85 -10.56 4.75
N GLU A 53 7.99 -11.26 4.72
CA GLU A 53 9.31 -10.67 4.92
C GLU A 53 9.93 -10.19 3.59
N VAL A 54 9.28 -9.21 2.96
CA VAL A 54 9.69 -8.67 1.66
C VAL A 54 11.05 -7.95 1.77
N PRO A 55 12.06 -8.32 0.94
CA PRO A 55 13.35 -7.66 0.96
C PRO A 55 13.25 -6.17 0.58
N PRO A 56 14.01 -5.27 1.23
CA PRO A 56 13.97 -3.83 0.92
C PRO A 56 14.41 -3.51 -0.52
N ALA A 57 15.19 -4.40 -1.15
CA ALA A 57 15.56 -4.29 -2.55
C ALA A 57 14.36 -4.43 -3.50
N MET A 58 13.40 -5.31 -3.18
CA MET A 58 12.14 -5.46 -3.95
C MET A 58 11.27 -4.20 -3.81
N VAL A 59 11.13 -3.67 -2.60
CA VAL A 59 10.41 -2.38 -2.41
C VAL A 59 11.10 -1.26 -3.18
N SER A 60 12.44 -1.23 -3.20
CA SER A 60 13.19 -0.20 -3.94
C SER A 60 13.03 -0.33 -5.45
N SER A 61 12.95 -1.54 -6.01
CA SER A 61 12.70 -1.72 -7.43
C SER A 61 11.28 -1.29 -7.80
N MET A 62 10.29 -1.62 -6.96
CA MET A 62 8.91 -1.16 -7.17
C MET A 62 8.77 0.35 -7.02
N ARG A 63 9.55 1.01 -6.15
CA ARG A 63 9.60 2.49 -6.09
C ARG A 63 10.07 3.12 -7.40
N LEU A 64 10.98 2.48 -8.14
CA LEU A 64 11.37 2.97 -9.46
C LEU A 64 10.22 2.84 -10.45
N VAL A 65 9.44 1.76 -10.36
CA VAL A 65 8.24 1.57 -11.17
C VAL A 65 7.19 2.64 -10.86
N THR A 66 6.83 2.81 -9.58
CA THR A 66 5.81 3.79 -9.17
C THR A 66 6.27 5.24 -9.35
N SER A 67 7.58 5.52 -9.39
CA SER A 67 8.08 6.87 -9.71
C SER A 67 7.75 7.36 -11.13
N GLN A 68 7.40 6.44 -12.04
CA GLN A 68 6.94 6.76 -13.39
C GLN A 68 5.42 6.98 -13.46
N MET A 69 4.70 6.75 -12.36
CA MET A 69 3.26 6.91 -12.26
C MET A 69 2.91 8.27 -11.67
N THR A 70 1.73 8.76 -12.01
CA THR A 70 1.16 9.92 -11.36
C THR A 70 0.57 9.54 -9.99
N ALA A 71 0.48 10.51 -9.08
CA ALA A 71 -0.12 10.28 -7.77
C ALA A 71 -1.55 9.74 -7.83
N ARG A 72 -2.32 10.14 -8.87
CA ARG A 72 -3.67 9.60 -9.10
C ARG A 72 -3.63 8.12 -9.44
N GLU A 73 -2.79 7.71 -10.39
CA GLU A 73 -2.66 6.29 -10.77
C GLU A 73 -2.19 5.44 -9.59
N CYS A 74 -1.30 5.98 -8.74
CA CYS A 74 -0.88 5.29 -7.53
C CYS A 74 -2.05 5.09 -6.56
N VAL A 75 -2.88 6.12 -6.33
CA VAL A 75 -4.07 6.02 -5.47
C VAL A 75 -5.10 5.06 -6.04
N ASP A 76 -5.37 5.11 -7.35
CA ASP A 76 -6.36 4.27 -7.99
C ASP A 76 -5.98 2.78 -7.85
N LYS A 77 -4.71 2.43 -8.10
CA LYS A 77 -4.22 1.06 -7.91
C LYS A 77 -4.17 0.62 -6.44
N LEU A 78 -3.78 1.52 -5.54
CA LEU A 78 -3.79 1.22 -4.10
C LEU A 78 -5.21 0.92 -3.63
N TRP A 79 -6.19 1.68 -4.13
CA TRP A 79 -7.59 1.46 -3.87
C TRP A 79 -8.08 0.14 -4.43
N GLU A 80 -7.71 -0.21 -5.67
CA GLU A 80 -7.97 -1.52 -6.27
C GLU A 80 -7.45 -2.63 -5.35
N ASN A 81 -6.17 -2.62 -4.97
CA ASN A 81 -5.59 -3.62 -4.06
C ASN A 81 -6.34 -3.76 -2.72
N TRP A 82 -6.77 -2.67 -2.11
CA TRP A 82 -7.51 -2.72 -0.84
C TRP A 82 -8.96 -3.19 -0.99
N THR A 83 -9.51 -3.13 -2.20
CA THR A 83 -10.92 -3.48 -2.46
C THR A 83 -11.09 -4.78 -3.25
N ASP A 84 -10.04 -5.28 -3.90
CA ASP A 84 -10.01 -6.56 -4.62
C ASP A 84 -10.01 -7.77 -3.69
N ASP A 85 -9.65 -7.61 -2.41
CA ASP A 85 -9.73 -8.65 -1.36
C ASP A 85 -11.18 -9.01 -0.94
N GLN A 86 -12.18 -8.67 -1.78
CA GLN A 86 -13.61 -8.87 -1.57
C GLN A 86 -14.25 -9.84 -2.60
N GLU A 87 -13.52 -10.89 -2.98
CA GLU A 87 -14.09 -12.10 -3.64
C GLU A 87 -13.99 -13.36 -2.76
#